data_AF-X1I3W8-F1
#
_entry.id   AF-X1I3W8-F1
#
_cell.length_a   1.000
_cell.length_b   1.000
_cell.length_c   1.000
_cell.angle_alpha   90.00
_cell.angle_beta   90.00
_cell.angle_gamma   90.00
#
_symmetry.space_group_name_H-M   'P 1'
#
loop_
_entity.id
_entity.type
_entity.pdbx_description
1 polymer ?
#
loop_
_entity_poly.entity_id
_entity_poly.type
_entity_poly.pdbx_seq_one_letter_code
_entity_poly.pdbx_strand_id
1 'polypeptide(L)'
;MAMKNKRKKPVGNFYTLRTTPETPGRGFTLIELLVVIAVIALLLSILMPSLSKARSVAKQLACAHNLKQIDLAVHLYLEGNNDTYPCAQDPVSNDPNNPYWLWMGRGWRSFVA
;
A
#
# COMPACT_ATOMS: atom_id res chain seq x y z
N MET A 1 -55.04 7.08 54.78
CA MET A 1 -53.81 6.87 54.00
C MET A 1 -54.02 5.67 53.10
N ALA A 2 -54.35 5.90 51.83
CA ALA A 2 -54.83 4.87 50.92
C ALA A 2 -53.70 4.17 50.16
N MET A 3 -53.82 2.84 50.12
CA MET A 3 -53.03 1.89 49.33
C MET A 3 -52.99 2.27 47.84
N LYS A 4 -51.81 2.22 47.23
CA LYS A 4 -51.68 2.08 45.77
C LYS A 4 -50.90 0.81 45.44
N ASN A 5 -51.67 -0.27 45.34
CA ASN A 5 -51.30 -1.56 44.77
C ASN A 5 -50.94 -1.39 43.28
N LYS A 6 -49.65 -1.47 42.96
CA LYS A 6 -49.15 -1.49 41.58
C LYS A 6 -49.32 -2.90 41.03
N ARG A 7 -50.42 -3.13 40.29
CA ARG A 7 -50.64 -4.35 39.51
C ARG A 7 -49.46 -4.55 38.54
N LYS A 8 -48.66 -5.60 38.77
CA LYS A 8 -47.69 -6.12 37.78
C LYS A 8 -48.49 -6.54 36.55
N LYS A 9 -48.18 -5.98 35.38
CA LYS A 9 -48.72 -6.45 34.11
C LYS A 9 -48.11 -7.84 33.83
N PRO A 10 -48.90 -8.84 33.42
CA PRO A 10 -48.31 -10.11 33.00
C PRO A 10 -47.45 -9.86 31.76
N VAL A 11 -46.19 -10.28 31.83
CA VAL A 11 -45.33 -10.43 30.65
C VAL A 11 -45.92 -11.60 29.88
N GLY A 12 -46.72 -11.31 28.86
CA GLY A 12 -47.21 -12.33 27.95
C GLY A 12 -46.04 -13.00 27.25
N ASN A 13 -46.01 -14.33 27.27
CA ASN A 13 -45.04 -15.14 26.53
C ASN A 13 -45.04 -14.75 25.05
N PHE A 14 -43.96 -14.10 24.62
CA PHE A 14 -43.77 -13.62 23.27
C PHE A 14 -43.04 -14.68 22.42
N TYR A 15 -43.53 -15.92 22.43
CA TYR A 15 -42.98 -17.02 21.62
C TYR A 15 -43.93 -17.54 20.55
N THR A 16 -44.99 -16.80 20.22
CA THR A 16 -45.78 -17.08 19.01
C THR A 16 -45.10 -16.44 17.81
N LEU A 17 -43.95 -16.99 17.39
CA LEU A 17 -43.43 -16.75 16.05
C LEU A 17 -44.47 -17.30 15.07
N ARG A 18 -45.28 -16.41 14.49
CA ARG A 18 -45.98 -16.70 13.24
C ARG A 18 -44.90 -17.05 12.22
N THR A 19 -44.77 -18.33 11.90
CA THR A 19 -44.15 -18.74 10.65
C THR A 19 -45.10 -18.29 9.55
N THR A 20 -44.81 -17.13 8.93
CA THR A 20 -45.30 -16.90 7.58
C THR A 20 -44.87 -18.11 6.74
N PRO A 21 -45.72 -18.61 5.82
CA PRO A 21 -45.28 -19.62 4.89
C PRO A 21 -44.19 -18.99 4.02
N GLU A 22 -42.93 -19.15 4.43
CA GLU A 22 -41.76 -18.85 3.62
C GLU A 22 -41.90 -19.73 2.38
N THR A 23 -42.21 -19.10 1.23
CA THR A 23 -42.11 -19.80 -0.06
C THR A 23 -40.75 -20.48 -0.11
N PRO A 24 -40.67 -21.78 -0.43
CA PRO A 24 -39.39 -22.50 -0.41
C PRO A 24 -38.39 -21.71 -1.26
N GLY A 25 -37.38 -21.15 -0.58
CA GLY A 25 -36.32 -20.41 -1.24
C GLY A 25 -35.68 -21.33 -2.27
N ARG A 26 -35.55 -20.85 -3.52
CA ARG A 26 -34.89 -21.59 -4.59
C ARG A 26 -33.44 -21.83 -4.16
N GLY A 27 -33.13 -23.06 -3.75
CA GLY A 27 -31.77 -23.46 -3.40
C GLY A 27 -30.88 -23.47 -4.63
N PHE A 28 -29.63 -23.01 -4.47
CA PHE A 28 -28.61 -23.12 -5.50
C PHE A 28 -28.36 -24.60 -5.82
N THR A 29 -28.32 -24.95 -7.09
CA THR A 29 -27.91 -26.28 -7.50
C THR A 29 -26.39 -26.42 -7.35
N LEU A 30 -25.92 -27.62 -7.00
CA LEU A 30 -24.48 -27.90 -6.84
C LEU A 30 -23.70 -27.61 -8.13
N ILE A 31 -24.35 -27.81 -9.29
CA ILE A 31 -23.78 -27.53 -10.62
C ILE A 31 -23.62 -26.03 -10.90
N GLU A 32 -24.56 -25.19 -10.47
CA GLU A 32 -24.46 -23.73 -10.61
C GLU A 32 -23.26 -23.19 -9.84
N LEU A 33 -22.98 -23.70 -8.65
CA LEU A 33 -21.80 -23.28 -7.88
C LEU A 33 -20.50 -23.82 -8.49
N LEU A 34 -20.53 -25.05 -9.00
CA LEU A 34 -19.37 -25.72 -9.59
C LEU A 34 -18.90 -25.04 -10.90
N VAL A 35 -19.81 -24.63 -11.78
CA VAL A 35 -19.42 -23.96 -13.03
C VAL A 35 -18.80 -22.58 -12.77
N VAL A 36 -19.26 -21.87 -11.74
CA VAL A 36 -18.76 -20.52 -11.40
C VAL A 36 -17.31 -20.58 -10.93
N ILE A 37 -16.99 -21.48 -10.01
CA ILE A 37 -15.60 -21.62 -9.53
C ILE A 37 -14.67 -22.11 -10.65
N ALA A 38 -15.17 -22.93 -11.58
CA ALA A 38 -14.40 -23.39 -12.73
C ALA A 38 -14.00 -22.22 -13.65
N VAL A 39 -14.93 -21.32 -13.94
CA VAL A 39 -14.65 -20.13 -14.76
C VAL A 39 -13.71 -19.15 -14.02
N ILE A 40 -13.90 -18.92 -12.72
CA ILE A 40 -13.01 -18.06 -11.93
C ILE A 40 -11.58 -18.62 -11.92
N ALA A 41 -11.40 -19.93 -11.76
CA ALA A 41 -10.09 -20.56 -11.78
C ALA A 41 -9.38 -20.41 -13.14
N LEU A 42 -10.11 -20.56 -14.25
CA LEU A 42 -9.58 -20.34 -15.60
C LEU A 42 -9.12 -18.89 -15.78
N LEU A 43 -9.92 -17.92 -15.36
CA LEU A 43 -9.56 -16.49 -15.44
C LEU A 43 -8.32 -16.17 -14.60
N LEU A 44 -8.28 -16.63 -13.34
CA LEU A 44 -7.14 -16.40 -12.44
C LEU A 44 -5.84 -17.04 -12.94
N SER A 45 -5.92 -18.21 -13.60
CA SER A 45 -4.76 -18.88 -14.21
C SER A 45 -4.06 -17.99 -15.23
N ILE A 46 -4.81 -17.21 -16.01
CA ILE A 46 -4.26 -16.30 -17.01
C ILE A 46 -3.81 -14.97 -16.37
N LEU A 47 -4.49 -14.52 -15.31
CA LEU A 47 -4.19 -13.25 -14.64
C LEU A 47 -2.98 -13.30 -13.67
N MET A 48 -2.74 -14.41 -12.97
CA MET A 48 -1.62 -14.52 -12.03
C MET A 48 -0.23 -14.25 -12.65
N PRO A 49 0.15 -14.86 -13.79
CA PRO A 49 1.46 -14.63 -14.37
C PRO A 49 1.63 -13.19 -14.88
N SER A 50 0.56 -12.59 -15.41
CA SER A 50 0.59 -11.21 -15.90
C SER A 50 0.71 -10.20 -14.76
N LEU A 51 0.06 -10.44 -13.62
CA LEU A 51 0.12 -9.56 -12.45
C LEU A 51 1.51 -9.52 -11.78
N SER A 52 2.22 -10.66 -11.75
CA SER A 52 3.59 -10.71 -11.22
C SER A 52 4.55 -9.83 -12.04
N LYS A 53 4.48 -9.94 -13.37
CA LYS A 53 5.26 -9.11 -14.29
C LYS A 53 4.89 -7.62 -14.19
N ALA A 54 3.60 -7.30 -14.06
CA ALA A 54 3.16 -5.92 -13.89
C ALA A 54 3.72 -5.29 -12.60
N ARG A 55 3.79 -6.04 -11.49
CA ARG A 55 4.38 -5.54 -10.23
C ARG A 55 5.87 -5.24 -10.34
N SER A 56 6.66 -6.09 -11.00
CA SER A 56 8.10 -5.83 -11.15
C SER A 56 8.35 -4.60 -12.00
N VAL A 57 7.61 -4.44 -13.10
CA VAL A 57 7.65 -3.25 -13.95
C VAL A 57 7.22 -1.99 -13.18
N ALA A 58 6.14 -2.07 -12.39
CA ALA A 58 5.69 -0.94 -11.57
C ALA A 58 6.76 -0.48 -10.56
N LYS A 59 7.49 -1.42 -9.93
CA LYS A 59 8.61 -1.09 -9.03
C LYS A 59 9.75 -0.40 -9.79
N GLN A 60 10.09 -0.88 -10.98
CA GLN A 60 11.11 -0.26 -11.83
C GLN A 60 10.71 1.16 -12.24
N LEU A 61 9.46 1.35 -12.67
CA LEU A 61 8.91 2.66 -13.03
C LEU A 61 8.92 3.63 -11.84
N ALA A 62 8.56 3.16 -10.65
CA ALA A 62 8.63 3.97 -9.43
C ALA A 62 10.06 4.41 -9.12
N CYS A 63 11.04 3.49 -9.23
CA CYS A 63 12.46 3.81 -9.05
C CYS A 63 12.95 4.83 -10.09
N ALA A 64 12.65 4.60 -11.37
CA ALA A 64 13.02 5.51 -12.45
C ALA A 64 12.41 6.90 -12.27
N HIS A 65 11.16 6.98 -11.78
CA HIS A 65 10.51 8.23 -11.47
C HIS A 65 11.19 8.97 -10.31
N ASN A 66 11.55 8.27 -9.24
CA ASN A 66 12.29 8.86 -8.12
C ASN A 66 13.65 9.40 -8.56
N LEU A 67 14.39 8.66 -9.40
CA LEU A 67 15.66 9.13 -9.95
C LEU A 67 15.48 10.38 -10.81
N LYS A 68 14.44 10.42 -11.64
CA LYS A 68 14.10 11.61 -12.43
C LYS A 68 13.72 12.80 -11.54
N GLN A 69 13.03 12.59 -10.42
CA GLN A 69 12.74 13.65 -9.47
C GLN A 69 14.02 14.18 -8.79
N ILE A 70 14.96 13.30 -8.44
CA ILE A 70 16.26 13.70 -7.87
C ILE A 70 17.06 14.52 -8.90
N ASP A 71 17.13 14.05 -10.14
CA ASP A 71 17.80 14.75 -11.24
C ASP A 71 17.25 16.17 -11.44
N LEU A 72 15.93 16.31 -11.49
CA LEU A 72 15.28 17.61 -11.55
C LEU A 72 15.62 18.49 -10.33
N ALA A 73 15.63 17.93 -9.12
CA ALA A 73 15.99 18.67 -7.92
C ALA A 73 17.45 19.16 -7.95
N VAL A 74 18.37 18.35 -8.47
CA VAL A 74 19.79 18.74 -8.63
C VAL A 74 19.92 19.83 -9.68
N HIS A 75 19.25 19.72 -10.83
CA HIS A 75 19.26 20.76 -11.85
C HIS A 75 18.74 22.11 -11.33
N LEU A 76 17.63 22.09 -10.58
CA LEU A 76 17.09 23.29 -9.93
C LEU A 76 18.05 23.88 -8.89
N TYR A 77 18.81 23.04 -8.18
CA TYR A 77 19.82 23.50 -7.23
C TYR A 77 21.00 24.18 -7.94
N LEU A 78 21.50 23.60 -9.02
CA LEU A 78 22.62 24.14 -9.80
C LEU A 78 22.31 25.54 -10.33
N GLU A 79 21.13 25.74 -10.91
CA GLU A 79 20.66 27.04 -11.41
C GLU A 79 20.64 28.11 -10.31
N GLY A 80 20.32 27.73 -9.07
CA GLY A 80 20.29 28.64 -7.92
C GLY A 80 21.64 28.82 -7.19
N ASN A 81 22.66 28.02 -7.48
CA ASN A 81 23.90 27.96 -6.70
C ASN A 81 25.17 27.98 -7.58
N ASN A 82 25.20 28.83 -8.62
CA ASN A 82 26.36 29.01 -9.51
C ASN A 82 26.93 27.68 -10.03
N ASP A 83 26.06 26.78 -10.53
CA ASP A 83 26.42 25.48 -11.08
C ASP A 83 27.23 24.58 -10.13
N THR A 84 27.15 24.82 -8.82
CA THR A 84 27.84 24.03 -7.81
C THR A 84 26.92 22.91 -7.32
N TYR A 85 27.39 21.65 -7.37
CA TYR A 85 26.63 20.51 -6.86
C TYR A 85 26.46 20.55 -5.33
N PRO A 86 25.34 20.02 -4.78
CA PRO A 86 25.15 19.93 -3.34
C PRO A 86 26.20 18.97 -2.75
N CYS A 87 27.19 19.52 -2.05
CA CYS A 87 28.21 18.71 -1.40
C CYS A 87 27.68 18.19 -0.05
N ALA A 88 27.76 16.87 0.16
CA ALA A 88 27.80 16.36 1.53
C ALA A 88 29.08 16.94 2.15
N GLN A 89 28.97 17.65 3.27
CA GLN A 89 30.13 18.06 4.06
C GLN A 89 30.99 16.81 4.25
N ASP A 90 32.19 16.84 3.69
CA ASP A 90 33.14 15.75 3.86
C ASP A 90 33.39 15.61 5.36
N PRO A 91 33.34 14.40 5.95
CA PRO A 91 33.74 14.23 7.33
C PRO A 91 35.23 14.53 7.38
N VAL A 92 35.59 15.78 7.67
CA VAL A 92 36.99 16.20 7.80
C VAL A 92 37.57 15.45 8.99
N SER A 93 38.23 14.32 8.74
CA SER A 93 39.10 13.71 9.74
C SER A 93 40.26 14.68 9.99
N ASN A 94 40.31 15.25 11.20
CA ASN A 94 41.47 16.02 11.65
C ASN A 94 42.67 15.13 12.03
N ASP A 95 42.61 13.83 11.71
CA ASP A 95 43.59 12.83 12.10
C ASP A 95 44.62 12.61 10.97
N PRO A 96 45.91 12.95 11.16
CA PRO A 96 46.94 12.85 10.11
C PRO A 96 47.20 11.42 9.63
N ASN A 97 46.82 10.41 10.42
CA ASN A 97 47.11 9.01 10.15
C ASN A 97 45.95 8.23 9.52
N ASN A 98 44.77 8.84 9.38
CA ASN A 98 43.60 8.19 8.78
C ASN A 98 42.77 9.20 7.96
N PRO A 99 43.30 9.71 6.84
CA PRO A 99 42.50 10.49 5.90
C PRO A 99 41.40 9.58 5.33
N TYR A 100 40.16 10.03 5.41
CA TYR A 100 39.05 9.34 4.76
C TYR A 100 39.33 9.16 3.26
N TRP A 101 39.14 7.94 2.78
CA TRP A 101 39.17 7.53 1.39
C TRP A 101 37.76 7.68 0.84
N LEU A 102 37.29 8.92 0.73
CA LEU A 102 36.15 9.19 -0.15
C LEU A 102 36.58 8.76 -1.55
N TRP A 103 35.82 7.85 -2.16
CA TRP A 103 36.09 7.33 -3.51
C TRP A 103 36.20 8.43 -4.59
N MET A 104 35.83 9.68 -4.26
CA MET A 104 36.01 10.86 -5.11
C MET A 104 37.02 11.90 -4.57
N GLY A 105 37.54 11.80 -3.34
CA GLY A 105 38.59 12.69 -2.78
C GLY A 105 38.36 14.21 -2.92
N ARG A 106 39.32 15.02 -2.48
CA ARG A 106 39.31 16.49 -2.72
C ARG A 106 39.80 16.88 -4.12
N GLY A 107 40.50 15.97 -4.81
CA GLY A 107 41.12 16.20 -6.12
C GLY A 107 40.13 16.33 -7.28
N TRP A 108 38.93 15.75 -7.17
CA TRP A 108 37.94 15.78 -8.24
C TRP A 108 37.18 17.11 -8.36
N ARG A 109 37.26 17.99 -7.34
CA ARG A 109 36.62 19.32 -7.37
C ARG A 109 37.09 20.20 -8.54
N SER A 110 38.30 19.99 -9.06
CA SER A 110 38.83 20.73 -10.21
C SER A 110 38.25 20.30 -11.56
N PHE A 111 37.57 19.15 -11.64
CA PHE A 111 36.97 18.64 -12.88
C PHE A 111 35.48 18.99 -13.00
N VAL A 112 34.89 19.59 -11.96
CA VAL A 112 33.46 19.92 -11.86
C VAL A 112 33.25 21.45 -11.77
N ALA A 113 34.33 22.24 -11.87
CA ALA A 113 34.30 23.70 -11.94
C ALA A 113 34.53 24.18 -13.38
#